data_AF-A0A9E0PS64-F1
#
_entry.id   AF-A0A9E0PS64-F1
#
_cell.length_a   1.000
_cell.length_b   1.000
_cell.length_c   1.000
_cell.angle_alpha   90.00
_cell.angle_beta   90.00
_cell.angle_gamma   90.00
#
_symmetry.space_group_name_H-M   'P 1'
#
loop_
_entity.id
_entity.type
_entity.pdbx_description
1 polymer ?
#
loop_
_entity_poly.entity_id
_entity_poly.type
_entity_poly.pdbx_seq_one_letter_code
_entity_poly.pdbx_strand_id
1 'polypeptide(L)'
;MAHGELSITELSDHLDRLLEAAAGKDFGPNGLQVQGRRPIRKIATGVSSCVELFERARDAGADAVLVHHGLFWDGMPRQLTGHTYARVATLLEAGIHLLAYHL
;
A
#
# COMPACT_ATOMS: atom_id res chain seq x y z
N MET A 1 -17.75 -22.53 -4.72
CA MET A 1 -17.42 -22.15 -3.33
C MET A 1 -17.47 -20.64 -3.28
N ALA A 2 -18.28 -20.03 -2.41
CA ALA A 2 -18.28 -18.59 -2.26
C ALA A 2 -16.91 -18.20 -1.69
N HIS A 3 -16.05 -17.60 -2.52
CA HIS A 3 -14.82 -17.01 -2.03
C HIS A 3 -15.23 -15.85 -1.13
N GLY A 4 -15.08 -16.01 0.18
CA GLY A 4 -15.25 -14.91 1.13
C GLY A 4 -14.36 -13.75 0.70
N GLU A 5 -14.87 -12.53 0.82
CA GLU A 5 -14.10 -11.35 0.45
C GLU A 5 -12.88 -11.20 1.37
N LEU A 6 -11.67 -11.19 0.81
CA LEU A 6 -10.44 -11.00 1.58
C LEU A 6 -10.40 -9.57 2.13
N SER A 7 -10.32 -9.42 3.46
CA SER A 7 -10.13 -8.12 4.09
C SER A 7 -8.68 -7.63 3.98
N ILE A 8 -8.48 -6.32 4.12
CA ILE A 8 -7.12 -5.76 4.14
C ILE A 8 -6.31 -6.26 5.33
N THR A 9 -6.96 -6.48 6.48
CA THR A 9 -6.30 -7.00 7.68
C THR A 9 -5.81 -8.43 7.45
N GLU A 10 -6.64 -9.31 6.88
CA GLU A 10 -6.22 -10.68 6.56
C GLU A 10 -5.05 -10.71 5.56
N LEU A 11 -5.06 -9.83 4.56
CA LEU A 11 -3.96 -9.71 3.60
C LEU A 11 -2.67 -9.21 4.28
N SER A 12 -2.74 -8.10 5.03
CA SER A 12 -1.59 -7.54 5.74
C SER A 12 -1.00 -8.55 6.71
N ASP A 13 -1.83 -9.17 7.54
CA ASP A 13 -1.41 -10.17 8.51
C ASP A 13 -0.74 -11.38 7.84
N HIS A 14 -1.26 -11.81 6.69
CA HIS A 14 -0.64 -12.89 5.92
C HIS A 14 0.74 -12.50 5.40
N LEU A 15 0.88 -11.30 4.80
CA LEU A 15 2.14 -10.81 4.26
C LEU A 15 3.16 -10.51 5.36
N ASP A 16 2.74 -9.94 6.49
CA ASP A 16 3.58 -9.65 7.65
C ASP A 16 4.23 -10.94 8.19
N ARG A 17 3.47 -12.05 8.23
CA ARG A 17 4.00 -13.37 8.60
C ARG A 17 4.89 -13.98 7.52
N LEU A 18 4.46 -13.92 6.26
CA LEU A 18 5.18 -14.53 5.14
C LEU A 18 6.56 -13.89 4.94
N LEU A 19 6.65 -12.58 5.15
CA LEU A 19 7.85 -11.78 4.91
C LEU A 19 8.63 -11.48 6.20
N GLU A 20 8.20 -12.04 7.34
CA GLU A 20 8.82 -11.82 8.64
C GLU A 20 8.99 -10.33 8.97
N ALA A 21 7.99 -9.50 8.64
CA ALA A 21 8.11 -8.03 8.63
C ALA A 21 8.43 -7.42 10.01
N ALA A 22 8.27 -8.18 11.09
CA ALA A 22 8.61 -7.77 12.46
C ALA A 22 10.03 -8.19 12.91
N ALA A 23 10.75 -9.00 12.13
CA ALA A 23 12.05 -9.57 12.51
C ALA A 23 13.23 -8.60 12.30
N GLY A 24 13.04 -7.54 11.50
CA GLY A 24 14.10 -6.63 11.09
C GLY A 24 13.87 -5.17 11.51
N LYS A 25 14.97 -4.42 11.59
CA LYS A 25 14.92 -2.95 11.60
C LYS A 25 14.98 -2.47 10.16
N ASP A 26 14.03 -1.62 9.80
CA ASP A 26 13.97 -1.00 8.49
C ASP A 26 13.98 0.53 8.58
N PHE A 27 14.14 1.21 7.45
CA PHE A 27 14.10 2.65 7.27
C PHE A 27 12.68 3.18 7.12
N GLY A 28 11.65 2.33 7.17
CA GLY A 28 10.26 2.72 7.02
C GLY A 28 9.32 1.62 7.54
N PRO A 29 8.01 1.90 7.69
CA PRO A 29 7.06 0.91 8.13
C PRO A 29 6.76 -0.11 7.02
N ASN A 30 7.03 -1.38 7.29
CA ASN A 30 6.51 -2.51 6.53
C ASN A 30 5.02 -2.74 6.85
N GLY A 31 4.27 -3.24 5.87
CA GLY A 31 2.83 -3.52 5.99
C GLY A 31 1.93 -2.46 5.36
N LEU A 32 0.71 -2.35 5.88
CA LEU A 32 -0.30 -1.37 5.45
C LEU A 32 0.14 0.07 5.77
N GLN A 33 0.32 0.89 4.75
CA GLN A 33 0.70 2.30 4.90
C GLN A 33 -0.46 3.28 4.70
N VAL A 34 -1.39 2.99 3.78
CA VAL A 34 -2.59 3.82 3.54
C VAL A 34 -3.80 2.91 3.42
N GLN A 35 -4.82 3.18 4.23
CA GLN A 35 -6.07 2.43 4.19
C GLN A 35 -7.00 2.94 3.07
N GLY A 36 -7.41 2.00 2.21
CA GLY A 36 -8.50 2.14 1.24
C GLY A 36 -9.86 1.75 1.83
N ARG A 37 -10.85 1.49 0.96
CA ARG A 37 -12.26 1.34 1.39
C ARG A 37 -12.94 0.04 0.94
N ARG A 38 -12.26 -0.77 0.14
CA ARG A 38 -12.84 -1.93 -0.54
C ARG A 38 -12.25 -3.25 -0.03
N PRO A 39 -13.03 -4.34 -0.05
CA PRO A 39 -12.48 -5.69 0.08
C PRO A 39 -11.51 -6.00 -1.08
N ILE A 40 -10.57 -6.91 -0.86
CA ILE A 40 -9.51 -7.19 -1.82
C ILE A 40 -9.94 -8.27 -2.81
N ARG A 41 -9.98 -7.92 -4.09
CA ARG A 41 -10.17 -8.87 -5.20
C ARG A 41 -9.08 -8.74 -6.26
N LYS A 42 -8.53 -7.54 -6.44
CA LYS A 42 -7.43 -7.27 -7.37
C LYS A 42 -6.32 -6.46 -6.69
N ILE A 43 -5.10 -6.96 -6.81
CA ILE A 43 -3.89 -6.28 -6.33
C ILE A 43 -3.07 -5.86 -7.56
N ALA A 44 -2.69 -4.59 -7.61
CA ALA A 44 -1.66 -4.11 -8.51
C ALA A 44 -0.30 -4.12 -7.80
N THR A 45 0.79 -4.40 -8.51
CA THR A 45 2.14 -4.37 -7.95
C THR A 45 3.00 -3.35 -8.68
N GLY A 46 4.01 -2.83 -7.99
CA GLY A 46 5.00 -1.93 -8.56
C GLY A 46 6.24 -1.82 -7.69
N VAL A 47 7.29 -1.18 -8.19
CA VAL A 47 8.52 -0.99 -7.39
C VAL A 47 8.35 0.14 -6.39
N SER A 48 7.81 1.29 -6.81
CA SER A 48 7.76 2.51 -5.99
C SER A 48 6.40 3.17 -5.97
N SER A 49 6.06 3.80 -4.84
CA SER A 49 4.84 4.59 -4.61
C SER A 49 4.83 5.93 -5.36
N CYS A 50 4.63 5.91 -6.69
CA CYS A 50 4.45 7.11 -7.52
C CYS A 50 2.98 7.34 -7.91
N VAL A 51 2.64 8.60 -8.26
CA VAL A 51 1.27 8.98 -8.69
C VAL A 51 0.83 8.15 -9.90
N GLU A 52 1.69 8.00 -10.89
CA GLU A 52 1.39 7.24 -12.11
C GLU A 52 1.01 5.79 -11.82
N LEU A 53 1.70 5.13 -10.87
CA LEU A 53 1.35 3.78 -10.44
C LEU A 53 -0.07 3.75 -9.86
N PHE A 54 -0.41 4.72 -9.03
CA PHE A 54 -1.73 4.79 -8.38
C PHE A 54 -2.86 5.10 -9.37
N GLU A 55 -2.62 5.96 -10.35
CA GLU A 55 -3.55 6.24 -11.44
C GLU A 55 -3.79 4.99 -12.29
N ARG A 56 -2.74 4.29 -12.70
CA ARG A 56 -2.84 3.04 -13.45
C ARG A 56 -3.55 1.94 -12.64
N ALA A 57 -3.28 1.85 -11.33
CA ALA A 57 -3.94 0.91 -10.45
C ALA A 57 -5.45 1.20 -10.32
N ARG A 58 -5.83 2.48 -10.20
CA ARG A 58 -7.22 2.93 -10.24
C ARG A 58 -7.89 2.53 -11.55
N ASP A 59 -7.27 2.83 -12.68
CA ASP A 59 -7.83 2.55 -14.00
C ASP A 59 -7.95 1.04 -14.27
N ALA A 60 -7.05 0.23 -13.71
CA ALA A 60 -7.12 -1.23 -13.73
C ALA A 60 -8.17 -1.82 -12.75
N GLY A 61 -8.82 -0.98 -11.93
CA GLY A 61 -9.79 -1.39 -10.92
C GLY A 61 -9.16 -2.18 -9.77
N ALA A 62 -7.93 -1.84 -9.37
CA ALA A 62 -7.29 -2.46 -8.21
C ALA A 62 -7.96 -1.99 -6.90
N ASP A 63 -7.95 -2.87 -5.90
CA ASP A 63 -8.41 -2.60 -4.54
C ASP A 63 -7.24 -2.31 -3.60
N ALA A 64 -6.07 -2.90 -3.89
CA ALA A 64 -4.81 -2.65 -3.21
C ALA A 64 -3.65 -2.51 -4.19
N VAL A 65 -2.63 -1.77 -3.76
CA VAL A 65 -1.32 -1.67 -4.40
C VAL A 65 -0.28 -2.21 -3.43
N LEU A 66 0.57 -3.13 -3.91
CA LEU A 66 1.71 -3.67 -3.17
C LEU A 66 3.02 -3.15 -3.81
N VAL A 67 3.85 -2.47 -3.02
CA VAL A 67 5.14 -1.92 -3.49
C VAL A 67 6.31 -2.37 -2.63
N HIS A 68 7.52 -2.23 -3.19
CA HIS A 68 8.75 -2.34 -2.40
C HIS A 68 9.06 -1.01 -1.69
N HIS A 69 9.04 0.11 -2.41
CA HIS A 69 9.32 1.44 -1.85
C HIS A 69 8.03 2.20 -1.48
N GLY A 70 7.71 2.20 -0.18
CA GLY A 70 6.56 2.90 0.40
C GLY A 70 6.68 4.42 0.46
N LEU A 71 5.73 5.06 1.14
CA LEU A 71 5.61 6.51 1.31
C LEU A 71 6.43 7.06 2.47
N PHE A 72 6.59 6.27 3.54
CA PHE A 72 7.15 6.74 4.80
C PHE A 72 8.56 6.19 5.01
N TRP A 73 9.53 7.11 5.14
CA TRP A 73 10.92 6.78 5.41
C TRP A 73 11.45 7.64 6.56
N ASP A 74 12.39 7.07 7.32
CA ASP A 74 13.08 7.73 8.42
C ASP A 74 13.76 9.02 7.92
N GLY A 75 13.59 10.10 8.70
CA GLY A 75 14.14 11.41 8.37
C GLY A 75 13.35 12.20 7.31
N MET A 76 12.29 11.65 6.71
CA MET A 76 11.42 12.42 5.82
C MET A 76 10.44 13.34 6.56
N PRO A 77 10.10 14.51 5.98
CA PRO A 77 9.02 15.35 6.49
C PRO A 77 7.69 14.57 6.56
N ARG A 78 6.95 14.72 7.66
CA ARG A 78 5.64 14.08 7.84
C ARG A 78 4.46 14.91 7.31
N GLN A 79 4.73 16.13 6.85
CA GLN A 79 3.73 16.99 6.24
C GLN A 79 3.34 16.45 4.85
N LEU A 80 2.05 16.26 4.64
CA LEU A 80 1.51 15.89 3.32
C LEU A 80 1.36 17.15 2.46
N THR A 81 2.45 17.54 1.82
CA THR A 81 2.50 18.69 0.89
C THR A 81 3.15 18.26 -0.43
N GLY A 82 3.00 19.09 -1.48
CA GLY A 82 3.61 18.86 -2.79
C GLY A 82 3.37 17.45 -3.34
N HIS A 83 4.44 16.76 -3.74
CA HIS A 83 4.34 15.41 -4.32
C HIS A 83 3.85 14.35 -3.35
N THR A 84 4.10 14.49 -2.05
CA THR A 84 3.61 13.53 -1.05
C THR A 84 2.10 13.68 -0.87
N TYR A 85 1.59 14.92 -0.88
CA TYR A 85 0.15 15.17 -0.92
C TYR A 85 -0.50 14.53 -2.15
N ALA A 86 0.04 14.79 -3.35
CA ALA A 86 -0.52 14.26 -4.59
C ALA A 86 -0.64 12.73 -4.54
N ARG A 87 0.42 12.03 -4.10
CA ARG A 87 0.43 10.57 -3.95
C ARG A 87 -0.66 10.05 -3.01
N VAL A 88 -0.78 10.63 -1.82
CA VAL A 88 -1.78 10.21 -0.82
C VAL A 88 -3.20 10.56 -1.29
N ALA A 89 -3.40 11.75 -1.86
CA ALA A 89 -4.69 12.18 -2.39
C ALA A 89 -5.20 11.21 -3.47
N THR A 90 -4.35 10.83 -4.44
CA THR A 90 -4.72 9.87 -5.49
C THR A 90 -5.18 8.52 -4.91
N LEU A 91 -4.50 7.99 -3.90
CA LEU A 91 -4.90 6.74 -3.24
C LEU A 91 -6.24 6.88 -2.50
N LEU A 92 -6.42 7.96 -1.75
CA LEU A 92 -7.63 8.22 -0.96
C LEU A 92 -8.86 8.42 -1.85
N GLU A 93 -8.71 9.18 -2.94
CA GLU A 93 -9.76 9.40 -3.94
C GLU A 93 -10.13 8.10 -4.66
N ALA A 94 -9.13 7.27 -4.99
CA ALA A 94 -9.35 5.95 -5.59
C ALA A 94 -9.87 4.90 -4.56
N GLY A 95 -9.79 5.19 -3.27
CA GLY A 95 -10.13 4.25 -2.19
C GLY A 95 -9.30 2.96 -2.21
N ILE A 96 -8.03 3.05 -2.64
CA ILE A 96 -7.09 1.94 -2.79
C ILE A 96 -6.23 1.81 -1.52
N HIS A 97 -6.02 0.58 -1.05
CA HIS A 97 -5.05 0.32 0.02
C HIS A 97 -3.62 0.34 -0.52
N LEU A 98 -2.67 0.88 0.23
CA LEU A 98 -1.24 0.76 -0.08
C LEU A 98 -0.56 -0.12 0.97
N LEU A 99 0.04 -1.22 0.52
CA LEU A 99 0.96 -2.02 1.32
C LEU A 99 2.39 -1.85 0.78
N ALA A 100 3.36 -1.79 1.68
CA ALA A 100 4.77 -1.73 1.33
C ALA A 100 5.59 -2.72 2.16
N TYR A 101 6.51 -3.45 1.52
CA TYR A 101 7.45 -4.33 2.20
C TYR A 101 8.85 -4.13 1.63
N HIS A 102 9.78 -3.75 2.49
CA HIS A 102 11.16 -3.45 2.16
C HIS A 102 12.12 -4.54 2.69
N LEU A 103 12.90 -4.31 3.75
CA LEU A 103 13.93 -5.25 4.24
C LEU A 103 13.51 -6.02 5.50
#